data_AF-A0A3N5BHJ0-F1
#
_entry.id   AF-A0A3N5BHJ0-F1
#
_cell.length_a   1.000
_cell.length_b   1.000
_cell.length_c   1.000
_cell.angle_alpha   90.00
_cell.angle_beta   90.00
_cell.angle_gamma   90.00
#
_symmetry.space_group_name_H-M   'P 1'
#
loop_
_entity.id
_entity.type
_entity.pdbx_description
1 polymer ?
#
loop_
_entity_poly.entity_id
_entity_poly.type
_entity_poly.pdbx_seq_one_letter_code
_entity_poly.pdbx_strand_id
1 'polypeptide(L)'
;MGDYIREYSPEVVRNFFEQYYEFRTYVEKAHVAHVEIWVDIHDALEDVELNENEREAFYLYYLNEETRGNKTEELCLRTNMKRVTFGRNIRRSLAKITNELEGTNYTYTDIEIREF
;
A
#
# COMPACT_ATOMS: atom_id res chain seq x y z
N MET A 1 -15.17 -24.07 12.17
CA MET A 1 -14.15 -23.02 12.31
C MET A 1 -14.85 -21.74 11.92
N GLY A 2 -14.99 -20.78 12.83
CA GLY A 2 -15.61 -19.52 12.47
C GLY A 2 -14.68 -18.80 11.50
N ASP A 3 -15.19 -18.46 10.33
CA ASP A 3 -14.52 -17.52 9.44
C ASP A 3 -14.31 -16.24 10.25
N TYR A 4 -13.08 -15.98 10.66
CA TYR A 4 -12.71 -14.66 11.12
C TYR A 4 -12.85 -13.77 9.90
N ILE A 5 -13.96 -13.02 9.82
CA ILE A 5 -14.10 -11.94 8.87
C ILE A 5 -12.94 -10.99 9.17
N ARG A 6 -11.95 -10.95 8.28
CA ARG A 6 -10.87 -9.98 8.34
C ARG A 6 -11.44 -8.69 7.80
N GLU A 7 -11.40 -7.65 8.62
CA GLU A 7 -11.79 -6.31 8.20
C GLU A 7 -10.52 -5.53 7.82
N TYR A 8 -10.32 -5.32 6.52
CA TYR A 8 -9.26 -4.51 5.97
C TYR A 8 -9.67 -3.03 5.96
N SER A 9 -9.21 -2.28 6.95
CA SER A 9 -9.31 -0.82 6.91
C SER A 9 -8.12 -0.20 6.14
N PRO A 10 -8.25 1.06 5.68
CA PRO A 10 -7.12 1.83 5.16
C PRO A 10 -5.87 1.80 6.02
N GLU A 11 -6.05 1.81 7.34
CA GLU A 11 -4.97 1.80 8.30
C GLU A 11 -4.24 0.46 8.28
N VAL A 12 -4.96 -0.66 8.22
CA VAL A 12 -4.40 -2.01 8.14
C VAL A 12 -3.58 -2.15 6.85
N VAL A 13 -4.17 -1.79 5.70
CA VAL A 13 -3.50 -1.87 4.39
C VAL A 13 -2.26 -0.97 4.35
N ARG A 14 -2.35 0.26 4.85
CA ARG A 14 -1.19 1.17 4.96
C ARG A 14 -0.09 0.58 5.85
N ASN A 15 -0.44 0.07 7.03
CA ASN A 15 0.54 -0.49 7.97
C ASN A 15 1.24 -1.72 7.40
N PHE A 16 0.55 -2.53 6.59
CA PHE A 16 1.16 -3.62 5.84
C PHE A 16 2.24 -3.10 4.89
N PHE A 17 1.93 -2.10 4.05
CA PHE A 17 2.90 -1.57 3.09
C PHE A 17 4.07 -0.81 3.75
N GLU A 18 3.83 -0.10 4.85
CA GLU A 18 4.89 0.52 5.65
C GLU A 18 5.88 -0.51 6.23
N GLN A 19 5.42 -1.74 6.45
CA GLN A 19 6.21 -2.86 6.98
C GLN A 19 6.45 -3.95 5.93
N TYR A 20 6.27 -3.65 4.64
CA TYR A 20 6.21 -4.66 3.57
C TYR A 20 7.36 -5.67 3.62
N TYR A 21 8.59 -5.21 3.81
CA TYR A 21 9.78 -6.07 3.87
C TYR A 21 9.88 -6.92 5.13
N GLU A 22 9.38 -6.41 6.25
CA GLU A 22 9.30 -7.18 7.50
C GLU A 22 8.24 -8.29 7.34
N PHE A 23 7.07 -7.94 6.80
CA PHE A 23 6.03 -8.91 6.45
C PHE A 23 6.54 -9.98 5.48
N ARG A 24 7.25 -9.58 4.43
CA ARG A 24 7.88 -10.51 3.47
C ARG A 24 8.83 -11.49 4.17
N THR A 25 9.59 -11.04 5.17
CA THR A 25 10.46 -11.91 5.96
C THR A 25 9.67 -12.94 6.79
N TYR A 26 8.50 -12.57 7.33
CA TYR A 26 7.63 -13.52 8.04
C TYR A 26 7.00 -14.54 7.08
N VAL A 27 6.64 -14.11 5.87
CA VAL A 27 6.11 -14.96 4.79
C VAL A 27 7.17 -15.98 4.35
N GLU A 28 8.43 -15.55 4.14
CA GLU A 28 9.56 -16.43 3.81
C GLU A 28 9.82 -17.49 4.89
N LYS A 29 9.49 -17.20 6.15
CA LYS A 29 9.55 -18.12 7.28
C LYS A 29 8.29 -18.96 7.49
N ALA A 30 7.31 -18.88 6.57
CA ALA A 30 6.05 -19.62 6.59
C ALA A 30 5.18 -19.39 7.84
N HIS A 31 5.19 -18.18 8.41
CA HIS A 31 4.26 -17.83 9.49
C HIS A 31 2.83 -17.67 8.95
N VAL A 32 2.00 -18.71 9.13
CA VAL A 32 0.64 -18.85 8.54
C VAL A 32 -0.20 -17.56 8.55
N ALA A 33 -0.36 -16.92 9.71
CA ALA A 33 -1.18 -15.69 9.81
C ALA A 33 -0.67 -14.51 8.97
N HIS A 34 0.65 -14.40 8.75
CA HIS A 34 1.26 -13.36 7.93
C HIS A 34 1.18 -13.70 6.43
N VAL A 35 1.23 -15.00 6.09
CA VAL A 35 1.08 -15.48 4.72
C VAL A 35 -0.31 -15.15 4.19
N GLU A 36 -1.35 -15.42 4.96
CA GLU A 36 -2.73 -15.16 4.51
C GLU A 36 -2.97 -13.66 4.30
N ILE A 37 -2.51 -12.78 5.22
CA ILE A 37 -2.64 -11.31 5.05
C ILE A 37 -1.86 -10.84 3.82
N TRP A 38 -0.67 -11.41 3.60
CA TRP A 38 0.16 -11.07 2.44
C TRP A 38 -0.54 -11.46 1.13
N VAL A 39 -1.11 -12.66 1.05
CA VAL A 39 -1.84 -13.13 -0.14
C VAL A 39 -3.02 -12.21 -0.43
N ASP A 40 -3.88 -11.96 0.56
CA ASP A 40 -5.08 -11.12 0.36
C ASP A 40 -4.70 -9.73 -0.19
N ILE A 41 -3.74 -9.04 0.44
CA ILE A 41 -3.34 -7.69 0.02
C ILE A 41 -2.55 -7.69 -1.30
N HIS A 42 -1.76 -8.74 -1.57
CA HIS A 42 -0.99 -8.84 -2.80
C HIS A 42 -1.91 -9.10 -4.00
N ASP A 43 -2.88 -10.00 -3.87
CA ASP A 43 -3.88 -10.27 -4.90
C ASP A 43 -4.70 -8.99 -5.20
N ALA A 44 -5.15 -8.28 -4.15
CA ALA A 44 -5.84 -6.99 -4.31
C ALA A 44 -4.98 -5.92 -5.01
N LEU A 45 -3.66 -5.92 -4.80
CA LEU A 45 -2.74 -5.02 -5.52
C LEU A 45 -2.58 -5.40 -7.00
N GLU A 46 -2.68 -6.69 -7.35
CA GLU A 46 -2.62 -7.15 -8.73
C GLU A 46 -3.91 -6.88 -9.51
N ASP A 47 -5.06 -7.02 -8.85
CA ASP A 47 -6.38 -6.84 -9.46
C ASP A 47 -6.78 -5.37 -9.64
N VAL A 48 -6.25 -4.48 -8.79
CA VAL A 48 -6.61 -3.06 -8.82
C VAL A 48 -6.02 -2.31 -10.03
N GLU A 49 -6.86 -1.56 -10.73
CA GLU A 49 -6.41 -0.69 -11.81
C GLU A 49 -5.79 0.62 -11.27
N LEU A 50 -4.46 0.68 -11.21
CA LEU A 50 -3.68 1.90 -10.95
C LEU A 50 -3.25 2.56 -12.26
N ASN A 51 -3.46 3.88 -12.38
CA ASN A 51 -2.86 4.62 -13.49
C ASN A 51 -1.33 4.73 -13.33
N GLU A 52 -0.65 5.19 -14.38
CA GLU A 52 0.83 5.27 -14.41
C GLU A 52 1.40 6.05 -13.23
N ASN A 53 0.85 7.22 -12.90
CA ASN A 53 1.32 8.05 -11.80
C ASN A 53 1.02 7.44 -10.41
N GLU A 54 -0.11 6.76 -10.27
CA GLU A 54 -0.49 6.02 -9.06
C GLU A 54 0.46 4.84 -8.83
N ARG A 55 0.73 4.06 -9.87
CA ARG A 55 1.63 2.92 -9.84
C ARG A 55 3.07 3.35 -9.55
N GLU A 56 3.57 4.37 -10.24
CA GLU A 56 4.92 4.88 -10.05
C GLU A 56 5.11 5.43 -8.63
N ALA A 57 4.22 6.31 -8.16
CA ALA A 57 4.33 6.89 -6.82
C ALA A 57 4.23 5.82 -5.73
N PHE A 58 3.31 4.86 -5.88
CA PHE A 58 3.13 3.78 -4.92
C PHE A 58 4.33 2.84 -4.88
N TYR A 59 4.82 2.40 -6.05
CA TYR A 59 5.98 1.52 -6.15
C TYR A 59 7.24 2.16 -5.54
N LEU A 60 7.54 3.41 -5.90
CA LEU A 60 8.70 4.12 -5.37
C LEU A 60 8.62 4.36 -3.86
N TYR A 61 7.42 4.52 -3.33
CA TYR A 61 7.23 4.83 -1.92
C TYR A 61 7.28 3.57 -1.02
N TYR A 62 6.63 2.47 -1.42
CA TYR A 62 6.51 1.28 -0.58
C TYR A 62 7.32 0.06 -1.05
N LEU A 63 7.40 -0.18 -2.36
CA LEU A 63 7.80 -1.50 -2.90
C LEU A 63 9.20 -1.53 -3.52
N ASN A 64 9.81 -0.38 -3.78
CA ASN A 64 11.15 -0.31 -4.36
C ASN A 64 12.21 -0.31 -3.24
N GLU A 65 13.06 -1.33 -3.23
CA GLU A 65 14.14 -1.49 -2.25
C GLU A 65 15.19 -0.36 -2.34
N GLU A 66 15.45 0.14 -3.54
CA GLU A 66 16.47 1.18 -3.79
C GLU A 66 16.08 2.55 -3.26
N THR A 67 14.78 2.78 -3.09
CA THR A 67 14.23 4.04 -2.58
C THR A 67 13.73 3.95 -1.16
N ARG A 68 13.92 2.79 -0.51
CA ARG A 68 13.51 2.57 0.86
C ARG A 68 14.24 3.52 1.81
N GLY A 69 13.46 4.31 2.56
CA GLY A 69 13.98 5.30 3.50
C GLY A 69 14.40 6.62 2.88
N ASN A 70 14.24 6.79 1.56
CA ASN A 70 14.37 8.10 0.92
C ASN A 70 13.27 9.03 1.44
N LYS A 71 13.60 10.32 1.52
CA LYS A 71 12.60 11.33 1.89
C LYS A 71 11.61 11.53 0.74
N THR A 72 10.38 11.86 1.10
CA THR A 72 9.33 12.21 0.13
C THR A 72 9.79 13.25 -0.90
N GLU A 73 10.59 14.24 -0.50
CA GLU A 73 11.15 15.24 -1.42
C GLU A 73 12.01 14.63 -2.52
N GLU A 74 12.83 13.63 -2.20
CA GLU A 74 13.71 12.96 -3.15
C GLU A 74 12.91 12.12 -4.17
N LEU A 75 11.83 11.48 -3.70
CA LEU A 75 10.91 10.72 -4.56
C LEU A 75 10.14 11.65 -5.50
N CYS A 76 9.73 12.82 -5.01
CA CYS A 76 9.09 13.85 -5.82
C CYS A 76 10.01 14.37 -6.94
N LEU A 77 11.31 14.54 -6.65
CA LEU A 77 12.29 14.95 -7.65
C LEU A 77 12.47 13.90 -8.76
N ARG A 78 12.49 12.61 -8.39
CA ARG A 78 12.65 11.50 -9.35
C ARG A 78 11.47 11.41 -10.32
N THR A 79 10.26 11.61 -9.81
CA THR A 79 9.01 11.54 -10.57
C THR A 79 8.61 12.85 -11.24
N ASN A 80 9.32 13.95 -10.95
CA ASN A 80 8.93 15.31 -11.32
C ASN A 80 7.51 15.68 -10.85
N MET A 81 7.02 15.06 -9.77
CA MET A 81 5.70 15.32 -9.18
C MET A 81 5.81 16.34 -8.04
N LYS A 82 4.78 17.17 -7.89
CA LYS A 82 4.64 17.99 -6.66
C LYS A 82 4.33 17.06 -5.48
N ARG A 83 4.85 17.37 -4.28
CA ARG A 83 4.58 16.63 -3.03
C ARG A 83 3.10 16.34 -2.80
N VAL A 84 2.23 17.32 -3.04
CA VAL A 84 0.77 17.15 -2.90
C VAL A 84 0.21 16.12 -3.90
N THR A 85 0.66 16.16 -5.15
CA THR A 85 0.24 15.22 -6.20
C THR A 85 0.74 13.81 -5.90
N PHE A 86 2.01 13.69 -5.52
CA PHE A 86 2.66 12.42 -5.18
C PHE A 86 1.94 11.75 -3.99
N GLY A 87 1.71 12.50 -2.91
CA GLY A 87 0.95 12.01 -1.76
C GLY A 87 -0.51 11.69 -2.08
N ARG A 88 -1.15 12.42 -3.00
CA ARG A 88 -2.51 12.08 -3.46
C ARG A 88 -2.54 10.77 -4.23
N ASN A 89 -1.54 10.52 -5.07
CA ASN A 89 -1.44 9.28 -5.83
C ASN A 89 -1.28 8.07 -4.91
N ILE A 90 -0.41 8.16 -3.89
CA ILE A 90 -0.26 7.08 -2.90
C ILE A 90 -1.59 6.81 -2.15
N ARG A 91 -2.25 7.87 -1.66
CA ARG A 91 -3.56 7.73 -0.99
C ARG A 91 -4.62 7.10 -1.89
N ARG A 92 -4.65 7.46 -3.18
CA ARG A 92 -5.56 6.85 -4.15
C ARG A 92 -5.28 5.36 -4.33
N SER A 93 -4.01 4.98 -4.47
CA SER A 93 -3.63 3.58 -4.59
C SER A 93 -4.06 2.78 -3.36
N LEU A 94 -3.78 3.28 -2.14
CA LEU A 94 -4.21 2.63 -0.90
C LEU A 94 -5.74 2.50 -0.81
N ALA A 95 -6.48 3.56 -1.14
CA ALA A 95 -7.94 3.51 -1.13
C ALA A 95 -8.48 2.46 -2.11
N LYS A 96 -7.95 2.40 -3.34
CA LYS A 96 -8.39 1.42 -4.33
C LYS A 96 -8.07 -0.03 -3.90
N ILE A 97 -6.88 -0.29 -3.38
CA ILE A 97 -6.49 -1.61 -2.84
C ILE A 97 -7.44 -2.01 -1.71
N THR A 98 -7.73 -1.08 -0.79
CA THR A 98 -8.65 -1.35 0.34
C THR A 98 -10.08 -1.61 -0.15
N ASN A 99 -10.53 -0.89 -1.19
CA ASN A 99 -11.86 -1.09 -1.77
C ASN A 99 -11.98 -2.44 -2.47
N GLU A 100 -10.90 -2.94 -3.08
CA GLU A 100 -10.87 -4.28 -3.67
C GLU A 100 -11.05 -5.37 -2.60
N LEU A 101 -10.44 -5.17 -1.42
CA LEU A 101 -10.52 -6.11 -0.29
C LEU A 101 -11.92 -6.16 0.37
N GLU A 102 -12.52 -5.00 0.63
CA GLU A 102 -13.74 -4.91 1.45
C GLU A 102 -15.02 -4.60 0.65
N GLY A 103 -14.92 -4.33 -0.66
CA GLY A 103 -16.04 -3.79 -1.45
C GLY A 103 -16.57 -2.44 -0.93
N THR A 104 -15.77 -1.76 -0.11
CA THR A 104 -16.11 -0.45 0.49
C THR A 104 -15.74 0.68 -0.48
N ASN A 105 -16.28 1.88 -0.26
CA ASN A 105 -16.02 3.06 -1.10
C ASN A 105 -15.12 4.10 -0.39
N TYR A 106 -13.93 3.68 0.05
CA TYR A 106 -12.92 4.62 0.54
C TYR A 106 -12.41 5.50 -0.61
N THR A 107 -12.06 6.73 -0.26
CA THR A 107 -11.46 7.71 -1.14
C THR A 107 -10.11 8.15 -0.59
N TYR A 108 -9.34 8.91 -1.38
CA TYR A 108 -8.04 9.37 -0.95
C TYR A 108 -8.08 10.29 0.29
N THR A 109 -9.23 10.90 0.62
CA THR A 109 -9.36 11.75 1.82
C THR A 109 -9.49 10.93 3.10
N ASP A 110 -9.84 9.65 2.98
CA ASP A 110 -9.98 8.72 4.11
C ASP A 110 -8.63 8.10 4.51
N ILE A 111 -7.55 8.43 3.78
CA ILE A 111 -6.22 7.85 3.97
C ILE A 111 -5.25 8.91 4.52
N GLU A 112 -4.74 8.67 5.72
CA GLU A 112 -3.62 9.42 6.28
C GLU A 112 -2.29 8.72 5.99
N ILE A 113 -1.29 9.45 5.49
CA ILE A 113 0.07 8.93 5.32
C ILE A 113 0.97 9.71 6.28
N ARG A 114 1.80 9.00 7.05
CA ARG A 114 2.58 9.57 8.15
C ARG A 114 3.66 10.57 7.71
N GLU A 115 4.15 10.45 6.49
CA GLU A 115 5.29 11.25 6.00
C GLU A 115 4.90 12.41 5.06
N PHE A 116 3.60 12.69 4.87
CA PHE A 116 3.12 13.70 3.91
C PHE A 116 2.61 14.99 4.52
#